data_AF-A0A662U408-F1
#
_entry.id   AF-A0A662U408-F1
#
_cell.length_a   1.000
_cell.length_b   1.000
_cell.length_c   1.000
_cell.angle_alpha   90.00
_cell.angle_beta   90.00
_cell.angle_gamma   90.00
#
_symmetry.space_group_name_H-M   'P 1'
#
loop_
_entity.id
_entity.type
_entity.pdbx_description
1 polymer ?
#
loop_
_entity_poly.entity_id
_entity_poly.type
_entity_poly.pdbx_seq_one_letter_code
_entity_poly.pdbx_strand_id
1 'polypeptide(L)'
;MIAVAPVSIKELPRKKYVLPGNPSCPGCPETLGLRYVGMALGDKVILVVPAGCTAVIEGLAPGCSMSFPVINVPFASADAVAAGIAAAKEVLGEDAVVVVW
;
A
#
# COMPACT_ATOMS: atom_id res chain seq x y z
N MET A 1 3.66 -24.93 11.17
CA MET A 1 2.33 -25.06 10.56
C MET A 1 1.47 -23.92 11.06
N ILE A 2 1.34 -22.83 10.29
CA ILE A 2 0.44 -21.73 10.66
C ILE A 2 -0.96 -22.14 10.22
N ALA A 3 -1.84 -22.41 11.17
CA ALA A 3 -3.25 -22.60 10.88
C ALA A 3 -3.83 -21.23 10.48
N VAL A 4 -3.91 -20.96 9.18
CA VAL A 4 -4.66 -19.81 8.67
C VAL A 4 -6.13 -20.17 8.80
N ALA A 5 -6.78 -19.67 9.86
CA ALA A 5 -8.24 -19.75 9.96
C ALA A 5 -8.86 -19.13 8.71
N PRO A 6 -9.97 -19.69 8.18
CA PRO A 6 -10.62 -19.13 7.01
C PRO A 6 -11.06 -17.69 7.30
N VAL A 7 -10.49 -16.72 6.58
CA VAL A 7 -10.83 -15.30 6.71
C VAL A 7 -12.05 -15.00 5.85
N SER A 8 -13.15 -14.54 6.45
CA SER A 8 -14.30 -14.04 5.70
C SER A 8 -14.12 -12.56 5.37
N ILE A 9 -14.41 -12.17 4.12
CA ILE A 9 -14.40 -10.76 3.71
C ILE A 9 -15.32 -9.89 4.59
N LYS A 10 -16.37 -10.48 5.18
CA LYS A 10 -17.32 -9.78 6.06
C LYS A 10 -16.68 -9.33 7.38
N GLU A 11 -15.59 -9.98 7.78
CA GLU A 11 -14.89 -9.75 9.04
C GLU A 11 -13.76 -8.72 8.90
N LEU A 12 -13.38 -8.36 7.67
CA LEU A 12 -12.32 -7.40 7.42
C LEU A 12 -12.75 -5.95 7.77
N PRO A 13 -11.80 -5.09 8.17
CA PRO A 13 -12.07 -3.69 8.44
C PRO A 13 -12.69 -2.97 7.23
N ARG A 14 -13.71 -2.14 7.48
CA ARG A 14 -14.34 -1.30 6.44
C ARG A 14 -13.66 0.06 6.26
N LYS A 15 -12.52 0.28 6.93
CA LYS A 15 -11.71 1.49 6.78
C LYS A 15 -11.25 1.58 5.32
N LYS A 16 -11.39 2.78 4.74
CA LYS A 16 -11.00 3.04 3.35
C LYS A 16 -9.54 3.46 3.33
N TYR A 17 -8.68 2.57 2.84
CA TYR A 17 -7.27 2.88 2.64
C TYR A 17 -6.97 3.49 1.27
N VAL A 18 -7.82 3.17 0.29
CA VAL A 18 -7.90 3.88 -0.98
C VAL A 18 -9.17 4.73 -0.94
N LEU A 19 -8.98 6.03 -0.97
CA LEU A 19 -10.02 7.04 -0.97
C LEU A 19 -10.64 7.17 -2.37
N PRO A 20 -11.93 7.52 -2.47
CA PRO A 20 -12.55 7.82 -3.75
C PRO A 20 -11.93 9.07 -4.40
N GLY A 21 -11.99 9.17 -5.72
CA GLY A 21 -11.49 10.32 -6.47
C GLY A 21 -10.08 10.14 -7.02
N ASN A 22 -9.81 8.98 -7.61
CA ASN A 22 -8.55 8.67 -8.28
C ASN A 22 -8.74 8.39 -9.78
N PRO A 23 -7.71 8.56 -10.62
CA PRO A 23 -7.80 8.39 -12.07
C PRO A 23 -7.68 6.92 -12.52
N SER A 24 -7.99 5.94 -11.66
CA SER A 24 -7.98 4.53 -12.06
C SER A 24 -9.06 4.23 -13.09
N CYS A 25 -8.79 3.25 -13.96
CA CYS A 25 -9.77 2.74 -14.90
C CYS A 25 -10.96 2.11 -14.15
N PRO A 26 -12.19 2.13 -14.73
CA PRO A 26 -13.33 1.43 -14.15
C PRO A 26 -13.03 -0.06 -13.95
N GLY A 27 -13.10 -0.53 -12.70
CA GLY A 27 -12.79 -1.92 -12.35
C GLY A 27 -11.30 -2.26 -12.29
N CYS A 28 -10.42 -1.26 -12.13
CA CYS A 28 -8.98 -1.48 -12.02
C CYS A 28 -8.63 -2.52 -10.92
N PRO A 29 -7.96 -3.63 -11.27
CA PRO A 29 -7.60 -4.66 -10.30
C PRO A 29 -6.52 -4.19 -9.33
N GLU A 30 -5.66 -3.26 -9.74
CA GLU A 30 -4.57 -2.71 -8.91
C GLU A 30 -5.14 -1.88 -7.76
N THR A 31 -6.09 -0.98 -8.05
CA THR A 31 -6.80 -0.20 -7.03
C THR A 31 -7.61 -1.09 -6.08
N LEU A 32 -8.25 -2.14 -6.60
CA LEU A 32 -8.95 -3.12 -5.77
C LEU A 32 -7.98 -3.91 -4.88
N GLY A 33 -6.84 -4.30 -5.43
CA GLY A 33 -5.75 -4.95 -4.70
C GLY A 33 -5.28 -4.11 -3.51
N LEU A 34 -4.98 -2.82 -3.73
CA LEU A 34 -4.59 -1.89 -2.66
C LEU A 34 -5.65 -1.77 -1.55
N ARG A 35 -6.93 -1.84 -1.91
CA ARG A 35 -8.00 -1.85 -0.89
C ARG A 35 -7.90 -3.09 -0.01
N TYR A 36 -7.65 -4.26 -0.59
CA TYR A 36 -7.49 -5.51 0.17
C TYR A 36 -6.19 -5.54 0.98
N VAL A 37 -5.09 -5.02 0.43
CA VAL A 37 -3.82 -4.85 1.16
C VAL A 37 -4.05 -4.02 2.42
N GLY A 38 -4.73 -2.88 2.29
CA GLY A 38 -5.08 -2.05 3.44
C GLY A 38 -5.98 -2.77 4.45
N MET A 39 -6.99 -3.52 3.98
CA MET A 39 -7.84 -4.31 4.88
C MET A 39 -7.06 -5.38 5.65
N ALA A 40 -6.05 -5.99 5.03
CA ALA A 40 -5.27 -7.08 5.63
C ALA A 40 -4.17 -6.59 6.57
N LEU A 41 -3.46 -5.53 6.20
CA LEU A 41 -2.26 -5.06 6.89
C LEU A 41 -2.51 -3.82 7.77
N GLY A 42 -3.62 -3.12 7.54
CA GLY A 42 -4.06 -2.01 8.35
C GLY A 42 -3.17 -0.77 8.21
N ASP A 43 -3.02 -0.03 9.32
CA ASP A 43 -2.28 1.24 9.38
C ASP A 43 -0.75 1.07 9.45
N LYS A 44 -0.25 -0.17 9.44
CA LYS A 44 1.18 -0.47 9.48
C LYS A 44 1.85 -0.35 8.11
N VAL A 45 1.05 -0.26 7.05
CA VAL A 45 1.55 -0.29 5.67
C VAL A 45 2.32 0.98 5.32
N ILE A 46 3.48 0.82 4.70
CA ILE A 46 4.20 1.87 3.98
C ILE A 46 4.36 1.41 2.54
N LEU A 47 3.85 2.19 1.59
CA LEU A 47 3.90 1.85 0.16
C LEU A 47 5.13 2.48 -0.49
N VAL A 48 5.94 1.65 -1.14
CA VAL A 48 7.01 2.08 -2.04
C VAL A 48 6.53 1.83 -3.46
N VAL A 49 6.23 2.91 -4.17
CA VAL A 49 5.59 2.85 -5.49
C VAL A 49 6.60 3.19 -6.57
N PRO A 50 7.07 2.20 -7.36
CA PRO A 50 7.85 2.47 -8.56
C PRO A 50 7.00 3.21 -9.60
N ALA A 51 7.69 3.88 -10.54
CA ALA A 51 7.04 4.46 -11.71
C ALA A 51 6.18 3.42 -12.45
N GLY A 52 4.86 3.62 -12.46
CA GLY A 52 3.90 2.65 -12.98
C GLY A 52 2.46 3.17 -12.92
N CYS A 53 1.49 2.27 -13.07
CA CYS A 53 0.07 2.62 -13.02
C CYS A 53 -0.31 3.18 -11.64
N THR A 54 0.18 2.59 -10.54
CA THR A 54 -0.11 3.08 -9.19
C THR A 54 0.35 4.52 -8.97
N ALA A 55 1.52 4.92 -9.45
CA ALA A 55 2.00 6.30 -9.35
C ALA A 55 1.06 7.33 -10.01
N VAL A 56 0.23 6.90 -10.98
CA VAL A 56 -0.82 7.74 -11.58
C VAL A 56 -2.13 7.61 -10.81
N ILE A 57 -2.49 6.39 -10.40
CA ILE A 57 -3.72 6.09 -9.61
C ILE A 57 -3.70 6.83 -8.28
N GLU A 58 -2.56 7.08 -7.66
CA GLU A 58 -2.49 7.89 -6.43
C GLU A 58 -3.16 9.26 -6.60
N GLY A 59 -3.11 9.84 -7.80
CA GLY A 59 -3.70 11.13 -8.12
C GLY A 59 -2.64 12.16 -8.50
N LEU A 60 -3.10 13.35 -8.86
CA LEU A 60 -2.22 14.46 -9.22
C LEU A 60 -1.85 15.27 -7.98
N ALA A 61 -0.57 15.61 -7.85
CA ALA A 61 -0.10 16.53 -6.82
C ALA A 61 -0.91 17.84 -6.86
N PRO A 62 -1.29 18.40 -5.70
CA PRO A 62 -0.88 18.00 -4.34
C PRO A 62 -1.78 16.96 -3.65
N GLY A 63 -2.77 16.40 -4.35
CA GLY A 63 -3.69 15.41 -3.79
C GLY A 63 -3.12 13.99 -3.84
N CYS A 64 -3.53 13.15 -2.88
CA CYS A 64 -3.28 11.71 -2.90
C CYS A 64 -4.53 10.96 -2.42
N SER A 65 -4.93 9.94 -3.17
CA SER A 65 -6.06 9.07 -2.86
C SER A 65 -5.67 7.90 -1.97
N MET A 66 -4.38 7.72 -1.67
CA MET A 66 -3.90 6.73 -0.72
C MET A 66 -3.90 7.33 0.68
N SER A 67 -4.51 6.63 1.64
CA SER A 67 -4.44 7.02 3.05
C SER A 67 -3.22 6.43 3.77
N PHE A 68 -2.36 5.73 3.04
CA PHE A 68 -1.11 5.18 3.53
C PHE A 68 0.01 6.22 3.41
N PRO A 69 1.09 6.11 4.19
CA PRO A 69 2.38 6.67 3.81
C PRO A 69 2.83 6.06 2.47
N VAL A 70 3.06 6.91 1.47
CA VAL A 70 3.51 6.52 0.13
C VAL A 70 4.81 7.24 -0.21
N ILE A 71 5.75 6.52 -0.83
CA ILE A 71 6.94 7.10 -1.46
C ILE A 71 7.03 6.63 -2.91
N ASN A 72 6.97 7.60 -3.83
CA ASN A 72 7.20 7.36 -5.25
C ASN A 72 8.69 7.31 -5.53
N VAL A 73 9.13 6.28 -6.27
CA VAL A 73 10.54 6.01 -6.55
C VAL A 73 10.77 5.66 -8.02
N PRO A 74 11.99 5.83 -8.54
CA PRO A 74 12.37 5.27 -9.83
C PRO A 74 12.11 3.77 -9.89
N PHE A 75 11.69 3.27 -11.06
CA PHE A 75 11.30 1.86 -11.24
C PHE A 75 12.36 0.87 -10.74
N ALA A 76 13.63 1.10 -11.09
CA ALA A 76 14.72 0.21 -10.75
C ALA A 76 15.16 0.24 -9.27
N SER A 77 14.66 1.19 -8.47
CA SER A 77 15.11 1.40 -7.08
C SER A 77 14.12 0.93 -6.02
N ALA A 78 12.94 0.41 -6.41
CA ALA A 78 11.87 0.12 -5.45
C ALA A 78 12.28 -0.83 -4.33
N ASP A 79 12.88 -1.97 -4.69
CA ASP A 79 13.29 -2.98 -3.70
C ASP A 79 14.38 -2.46 -2.76
N ALA A 80 15.34 -1.69 -3.30
CA ALA A 80 16.41 -1.09 -2.50
C ALA A 80 15.88 -0.06 -1.49
N VAL A 81 14.93 0.77 -1.92
CA VAL A 81 14.28 1.74 -1.03
C VAL A 81 13.43 1.04 0.02
N ALA A 82 12.65 0.02 -0.36
CA ALA A 82 11.83 -0.76 0.57
C ALA A 82 12.69 -1.45 1.64
N ALA A 83 13.80 -2.08 1.25
CA ALA A 83 14.75 -2.68 2.19
C ALA A 83 15.33 -1.65 3.17
N GLY A 84 15.69 -0.46 2.67
CA GLY A 84 16.18 0.64 3.51
C GLY A 84 15.15 1.13 4.52
N ILE A 85 13.88 1.28 4.11
CA ILE A 85 12.78 1.67 5.01
C ILE A 85 12.53 0.59 6.06
N ALA A 86 12.53 -0.69 5.67
CA ALA A 86 12.33 -1.80 6.60
C ALA A 86 13.42 -1.83 7.69
N ALA A 87 14.70 -1.71 7.29
CA ALA A 87 15.82 -1.62 8.21
C ALA A 87 15.72 -0.39 9.13
N ALA A 88 15.30 0.76 8.59
CA ALA A 88 15.11 1.97 9.40
C ALA A 88 14.00 1.80 10.45
N LYS A 89 12.88 1.16 10.09
CA LYS A 89 11.77 0.89 11.02
C LYS A 89 12.14 -0.08 12.12
N GLU A 90 12.95 -1.10 11.81
CA GLU A 90 13.52 -2.00 12.83
C GLU A 90 14.40 -1.24 13.84
N VAL A 91 15.31 -0.38 13.36
CA VAL A 91 16.18 0.44 14.23
C VAL A 91 15.37 1.39 15.12
N LEU A 92 14.28 1.94 14.59
CA LEU A 92 13.37 2.82 15.34
C LEU A 92 12.44 2.06 16.31
N GLY A 93 12.39 0.73 16.24
CA GLY A 93 11.46 -0.08 17.04
C GLY A 93 10.00 0.12 16.65
N GLU A 94 9.73 0.53 15.42
CA GLU A 94 8.39 0.79 14.92
C GLU A 94 7.86 -0.41 14.13
N ASP A 95 6.68 -0.91 14.50
CA ASP A 95 6.02 -2.00 13.79
C ASP A 95 5.39 -1.48 12.48
N ALA A 96 6.05 -1.77 11.36
CA ALA A 96 5.65 -1.36 10.03
C ALA A 96 5.79 -2.52 9.02
N VAL A 97 4.92 -2.53 8.02
CA VAL A 97 4.97 -3.47 6.89
C VAL A 97 5.25 -2.67 5.63
N VAL A 98 6.46 -2.81 5.10
CA VAL A 98 6.87 -2.13 3.87
C VAL A 98 6.46 -2.99 2.68
N VAL A 99 5.72 -2.40 1.74
CA VAL A 99 5.20 -3.08 0.56
C VAL A 99 5.68 -2.34 -0.68
N VAL A 100 6.41 -3.04 -1.55
CA VAL A 100 6.61 -2.59 -2.93
C VAL A 100 5.34 -2.92 -3.70
N TRP A 101 4.75 -1.90 -4.30
CA TRP A 101 3.47 -2.01 -5.00
C TRP A 101 3.55 -1.47 -6.42
#